data_AF-B5VF13-F1
#
_entry.id   AF-B5VF13-F1
#
_cell.length_a   1.000
_cell.length_b   1.000
_cell.length_c   1.000
_cell.angle_alpha   90.00
_cell.angle_beta   90.00
_cell.angle_gamma   90.00
#
_symmetry.space_group_name_H-M   'P 1'
#
loop_
_entity.id
_entity.type
_entity.pdbx_description
1 polymer ?
#
loop_
_entity_poly.entity_id
_entity_poly.type
_entity_poly.pdbx_seq_one_letter_code
_entity_poly.pdbx_strand_id
1 'polypeptide(L)'
;MDPLTVYKNSVKQQIDSADLLVANLVNENFVLSEKLDTKATEIKQLQKQIDSLNAQVKELKTQTSQQAENSEVIKDLYEYLCNVRVHKSYEDDSGLWFDISQGTHSGGSSDDYSIMDYKLGFVKGQAQVTEVIYAPVLKQRSTEELYSLQSKLPEYLFETLSFPLSSLNQFYNKIAKSLNKKREKKDETE
;
A
#
# COMPACT_ATOMS: atom_id res chain seq x y z
N MET A 1 49.51 -59.21 -52.19
CA MET A 1 49.83 -57.83 -51.81
C MET A 1 50.92 -57.85 -50.77
N ASP A 2 51.87 -56.93 -50.82
CA ASP A 2 52.96 -56.81 -49.86
C ASP A 2 52.41 -56.39 -48.46
N PRO A 3 52.62 -57.18 -47.39
CA PRO A 3 52.13 -56.89 -46.04
C PRO A 3 52.58 -55.54 -45.49
N LEU A 4 53.79 -55.09 -45.86
CA LEU A 4 54.32 -53.78 -45.48
C LEU A 4 53.51 -52.63 -46.08
N THR A 5 53.07 -52.80 -47.33
CA THR A 5 52.23 -51.80 -48.02
C THR A 5 50.84 -51.69 -47.39
N VAL A 6 50.25 -52.82 -46.96
CA VAL A 6 48.95 -52.84 -46.26
C VAL A 6 49.05 -52.18 -44.88
N TYR A 7 50.11 -52.48 -44.11
CA TYR A 7 50.36 -51.84 -42.83
C TYR A 7 50.57 -50.32 -42.96
N LYS A 8 51.36 -49.89 -43.94
CA LYS A 8 51.59 -48.47 -44.24
C LYS A 8 50.29 -47.72 -44.56
N ASN A 9 49.39 -48.32 -45.34
CA ASN A 9 48.10 -47.71 -45.67
C ASN A 9 47.15 -47.65 -44.46
N SER A 10 47.14 -48.67 -43.60
CA SER A 10 46.38 -48.67 -42.35
C SER A 10 46.86 -47.59 -41.38
N VAL A 11 48.17 -47.45 -41.20
CA VAL A 11 48.77 -46.39 -40.37
C VAL A 11 48.45 -45.02 -40.95
N LYS A 12 48.51 -44.85 -42.27
CA LYS A 12 48.14 -43.59 -42.93
C LYS A 12 46.67 -43.23 -42.69
N GLN A 13 45.75 -44.19 -42.84
CA GLN A 13 44.34 -43.97 -42.52
C GLN A 13 44.09 -43.63 -41.04
N GLN A 14 44.82 -44.27 -40.12
CA GLN A 14 44.74 -43.95 -38.69
C GLN A 14 45.23 -42.52 -38.40
N ILE A 15 46.32 -42.09 -39.03
CA ILE A 15 46.83 -40.71 -38.91
C ILE A 15 45.83 -39.72 -39.50
N ASP A 16 45.32 -39.95 -40.71
CA ASP A 16 44.34 -39.07 -41.35
C ASP A 16 43.05 -38.97 -40.51
N SER A 17 42.61 -40.07 -39.89
CA SER A 17 41.47 -40.08 -38.97
C SER A 17 41.75 -39.37 -37.65
N ALA A 18 42.97 -39.47 -37.12
CA ALA A 18 43.38 -38.78 -35.91
C ALA A 18 43.49 -37.27 -36.15
N ASP A 19 44.01 -36.84 -37.30
CA ASP A 19 44.10 -35.44 -37.70
C ASP A 19 42.71 -34.80 -37.85
N LEU A 20 41.76 -35.53 -38.45
CA LEU A 20 40.35 -35.12 -38.50
C LEU A 20 39.73 -34.97 -37.11
N LEU A 21 40.01 -35.91 -36.20
CA LEU A 21 39.50 -35.85 -34.82
C LEU A 21 40.11 -34.67 -34.06
N VAL A 22 41.41 -34.43 -34.18
CA VAL A 22 42.10 -33.28 -33.59
C VAL A 22 41.50 -31.99 -34.12
N ALA A 23 41.29 -31.86 -35.43
CA ALA A 23 40.66 -30.68 -36.03
C ALA A 23 39.24 -30.45 -35.49
N ASN A 24 38.43 -31.50 -35.35
CA ASN A 24 37.09 -31.41 -34.78
C ASN A 24 37.12 -30.96 -33.31
N LEU A 25 38.00 -31.55 -32.49
CA LEU A 25 38.15 -31.18 -31.08
C LEU A 25 38.66 -29.75 -30.90
N VAL A 26 39.56 -29.29 -31.76
CA VAL A 26 40.04 -27.90 -31.76
C VAL A 26 38.89 -26.94 -32.11
N ASN A 27 38.08 -27.27 -33.12
CA ASN A 27 36.92 -26.47 -33.49
C ASN A 27 35.86 -26.45 -32.38
N GLU A 28 35.55 -27.60 -31.78
CA GLU A 28 34.60 -27.68 -30.67
C GLU A 28 35.07 -26.88 -29.45
N ASN A 29 36.34 -26.98 -29.07
CA ASN A 29 36.91 -26.16 -27.99
C ASN A 29 36.84 -24.67 -28.31
N PHE A 30 37.09 -24.27 -29.57
CA PHE A 30 36.95 -22.88 -30.00
C PHE A 30 35.52 -22.37 -29.82
N VAL A 31 34.52 -23.12 -30.32
CA VAL A 31 33.09 -22.76 -30.19
C VAL A 31 32.64 -22.73 -28.73
N LEU A 32 33.10 -23.66 -27.90
CA LEU A 32 32.80 -23.68 -26.47
C LEU A 32 33.40 -22.48 -25.75
N SER A 33 34.63 -22.09 -26.09
CA SER A 33 35.28 -20.90 -25.53
C SER A 33 34.52 -19.63 -25.89
N GLU A 34 34.10 -19.48 -27.15
CA GLU A 34 33.32 -18.31 -27.61
C GLU A 34 31.96 -18.22 -26.90
N LYS A 35 31.28 -19.36 -26.73
CA LYS A 35 30.03 -19.42 -25.95
C LYS A 35 30.25 -19.04 -24.49
N LEU A 36 31.35 -19.49 -23.89
CA LEU A 36 31.69 -19.18 -22.50
C LEU A 36 31.97 -17.68 -22.32
N ASP A 37 32.68 -17.06 -23.25
CA ASP A 37 32.92 -15.61 -23.26
C ASP A 37 31.61 -14.83 -23.42
N THR A 38 30.75 -15.25 -24.35
CA THR A 38 29.43 -14.64 -24.55
C THR A 38 28.60 -14.72 -23.27
N LYS A 39 28.54 -15.90 -22.63
CA LYS A 39 27.81 -16.09 -21.37
C LYS A 39 28.41 -15.28 -20.21
N ALA A 40 29.73 -15.16 -20.14
CA ALA A 40 30.40 -14.35 -19.14
C ALA A 40 30.05 -12.85 -19.30
N THR A 41 29.91 -12.35 -20.53
CA THR A 41 29.47 -10.98 -20.79
C THR A 41 28.02 -10.76 -20.38
N GLU A 42 27.14 -11.72 -20.68
CA GLU A 42 25.72 -11.69 -20.30
C GLU A 42 25.55 -11.69 -18.77
N ILE A 43 26.30 -12.55 -18.05
CA ILE A 43 26.31 -12.57 -16.59
C ILE A 43 26.72 -11.21 -16.02
N LYS A 44 27.77 -10.59 -16.56
CA LYS A 44 28.21 -9.25 -16.12
C LYS A 44 27.14 -8.17 -16.38
N GLN A 45 26.42 -8.25 -17.49
CA GLN A 45 25.34 -7.30 -17.79
C GLN A 45 24.16 -7.48 -16.84
N LEU A 46 23.75 -8.72 -16.59
CA LEU A 46 22.68 -9.04 -15.64
C LEU A 46 23.04 -8.61 -14.22
N GLN A 47 24.29 -8.82 -13.79
CA GLN A 47 24.78 -8.35 -12.49
C GLN A 47 24.66 -6.83 -12.37
N LYS A 48 25.06 -6.06 -13.39
CA LYS A 48 24.89 -4.60 -13.40
C LYS A 48 23.43 -4.18 -13.32
N GLN A 49 22.52 -4.89 -13.99
CA GLN A 49 21.09 -4.61 -13.93
C GLN A 49 20.53 -4.88 -12.52
N ILE A 50 20.92 -6.00 -11.90
CA ILE A 50 20.53 -6.34 -10.53
C ILE A 50 21.01 -5.26 -9.57
N ASP A 51 22.27 -4.81 -9.68
CA ASP A 51 22.82 -3.76 -8.82
C ASP A 51 22.07 -2.43 -8.99
N SER A 52 21.73 -2.07 -10.23
CA SER A 52 20.95 -0.87 -10.53
C SER A 52 19.53 -0.94 -9.96
N LEU A 53 18.85 -2.07 -10.14
CA LEU A 53 17.50 -2.30 -9.59
C LEU A 53 17.52 -2.29 -8.06
N ASN A 54 18.52 -2.91 -7.44
CA ASN A 54 18.68 -2.91 -5.99
C ASN A 54 18.88 -1.49 -5.44
N ALA A 55 19.66 -0.64 -6.14
CA ALA A 55 19.82 0.75 -5.78
C ALA A 55 18.49 1.53 -5.88
N GLN A 56 17.72 1.32 -6.95
CA GLN A 56 16.40 1.95 -7.11
C GLN A 56 15.41 1.50 -6.03
N VAL A 57 15.38 0.21 -5.70
CA VAL A 57 14.52 -0.33 -4.63
C VAL A 57 14.89 0.30 -3.28
N LYS A 58 16.17 0.48 -3.00
CA LYS A 58 16.63 1.12 -1.75
C LYS A 58 16.18 2.59 -1.68
N GLU A 59 16.32 3.32 -2.78
CA GLU A 59 15.89 4.71 -2.88
C GLU A 59 14.37 4.84 -2.67
N LEU A 60 13.57 4.05 -3.40
CA LEU A 60 12.12 4.04 -3.29
C LEU A 60 11.64 3.68 -1.87
N LYS A 61 12.31 2.73 -1.20
CA LYS A 61 12.00 2.40 0.20
C LYS A 61 12.25 3.58 1.13
N THR A 62 13.35 4.31 0.92
CA THR A 62 13.69 5.50 1.71
C THR A 62 12.64 6.60 1.50
N GLN A 63 12.27 6.86 0.24
CA GLN A 63 11.23 7.83 -0.10
C GLN A 63 9.87 7.46 0.48
N THR A 64 9.48 6.18 0.43
CA THR A 64 8.21 5.70 1.01
C THR A 64 8.18 5.88 2.52
N SER A 65 9.30 5.61 3.22
CA SER A 65 9.43 5.84 4.66
C SER A 65 9.26 7.31 5.01
N GLN A 66 9.94 8.19 4.28
CA GLN A 66 9.84 9.64 4.50
C GLN A 66 8.42 10.17 4.24
N GLN A 67 7.76 9.66 3.20
CA GLN A 67 6.37 10.03 2.91
C GLN A 67 5.40 9.53 4.00
N ALA A 68 5.62 8.34 4.54
CA ALA A 68 4.83 7.81 5.64
C ALA A 68 4.96 8.69 6.89
N GLU A 69 6.19 9.08 7.27
CA GLU A 69 6.42 10.00 8.39
C GLU A 69 5.74 11.36 8.16
N ASN A 70 5.91 11.95 6.97
CA ASN A 70 5.27 13.21 6.63
C ASN A 70 3.74 13.10 6.69
N SER A 71 3.17 11.96 6.29
CA SER A 71 1.74 11.71 6.38
C SER A 71 1.25 11.67 7.83
N GLU A 72 2.02 11.10 8.76
CA GLU A 72 1.66 11.08 10.18
C GLU A 72 1.70 12.49 10.78
N VAL A 73 2.71 13.29 10.45
CA VAL A 73 2.78 14.71 10.88
C VAL A 73 1.56 15.51 10.39
N ILE A 74 1.11 15.26 9.17
CA ILE A 74 -0.11 15.89 8.63
C ILE A 74 -1.35 15.42 9.39
N LYS A 75 -1.47 14.13 9.71
CA LYS A 75 -2.59 13.61 10.51
C LYS A 75 -2.62 14.25 11.89
N ASP A 76 -1.48 14.33 12.57
CA ASP A 76 -1.37 14.98 13.88
C ASP A 76 -1.77 16.46 13.81
N LEU A 77 -1.33 17.17 12.78
CA LEU A 77 -1.73 18.57 12.56
C LEU A 77 -3.26 18.71 12.44
N TYR A 78 -3.92 17.86 11.66
CA TYR A 78 -5.38 17.90 11.51
C TYR A 78 -6.13 17.40 12.75
N GLU A 79 -5.55 16.50 13.54
CA GLU A 79 -6.10 16.10 14.82
C GLU A 79 -6.20 17.31 15.77
N TYR A 80 -5.11 18.07 15.92
CA TYR A 80 -5.10 19.25 16.79
C TYR A 80 -5.87 20.44 16.21
N LEU A 81 -5.83 20.65 14.89
CA LEU A 81 -6.48 21.80 14.25
C LEU A 81 -7.99 21.63 14.11
N CYS A 82 -8.42 20.40 13.78
CA CYS A 82 -9.80 20.12 13.37
C CYS A 82 -10.51 19.13 14.31
N ASN A 83 -9.87 18.66 15.40
CA ASN A 83 -10.42 17.66 16.31
C ASN A 83 -10.91 16.40 15.55
N VAL A 84 -10.17 16.00 14.51
CA VAL A 84 -10.50 14.86 13.65
C VAL A 84 -9.25 14.04 13.37
N ARG A 85 -9.33 12.74 13.59
CA ARG A 85 -8.27 11.80 13.30
C ARG A 85 -8.73 10.78 12.26
N VAL A 86 -7.97 10.66 11.18
CA VAL A 86 -8.16 9.62 10.17
C VAL A 86 -7.20 8.48 10.48
N HIS A 87 -7.74 7.33 10.91
CA HIS A 87 -6.96 6.16 11.33
C HIS A 87 -6.45 5.37 10.14
N LYS A 88 -7.34 5.12 9.18
CA LYS A 88 -7.05 4.28 8.02
C LYS A 88 -7.83 4.80 6.82
N SER A 89 -7.20 4.74 5.65
CA SER A 89 -7.86 4.80 4.35
C SER A 89 -7.72 3.46 3.64
N TYR A 90 -8.75 3.06 2.91
CA TYR A 90 -8.71 1.90 2.03
C TYR A 90 -9.69 2.09 0.88
N GLU A 91 -9.41 1.47 -0.25
CA GLU A 91 -10.28 1.48 -1.42
C GLU A 91 -10.81 0.06 -1.64
N ASP A 92 -12.11 -0.05 -1.88
CA ASP A 92 -12.79 -1.29 -2.22
C ASP A 92 -13.68 -1.10 -3.46
N ASP A 93 -14.41 -2.15 -3.85
CA ASP A 93 -15.28 -2.13 -5.04
C ASP A 93 -16.40 -1.07 -4.96
N SER A 94 -16.73 -0.58 -3.77
CA SER A 94 -17.76 0.44 -3.55
C SER A 94 -17.20 1.87 -3.56
N GLY A 95 -15.93 2.07 -3.20
CA GLY A 95 -15.26 3.35 -3.29
C GLY A 95 -14.11 3.52 -2.30
N LEU A 96 -13.78 4.78 -2.02
CA LEU A 96 -12.72 5.14 -1.08
C LEU A 96 -13.29 5.35 0.32
N TRP A 97 -12.79 4.60 1.29
CA TRP A 97 -13.27 4.62 2.67
C TRP A 97 -12.22 5.14 3.64
N PHE A 98 -12.71 5.82 4.68
CA PHE A 98 -11.92 6.36 5.77
C PHE A 98 -12.53 5.98 7.11
N ASP A 99 -11.68 5.51 8.02
CA ASP A 99 -12.03 5.26 9.42
C ASP A 99 -11.64 6.49 10.23
N ILE A 100 -12.64 7.17 10.81
CA ILE A 100 -12.49 8.51 11.38
C ILE A 100 -12.99 8.55 12.82
N SER A 101 -12.25 9.21 13.69
CA SER A 101 -12.73 9.67 15.00
C SER A 101 -12.75 11.19 15.01
N GLN A 102 -13.88 11.77 15.38
CA GLN A 102 -14.01 13.22 15.55
C GLN A 102 -14.46 13.54 16.97
N GLY A 103 -13.80 14.48 17.62
CA GLY A 103 -14.14 14.85 18.98
C GLY A 103 -13.01 15.57 19.68
N THR A 104 -13.35 16.18 20.82
CA THR A 104 -12.39 16.87 21.66
C THR A 104 -12.24 16.12 22.98
N HIS A 105 -11.02 16.11 23.50
CA HIS A 105 -10.78 15.94 24.93
C HIS A 105 -11.05 17.31 25.54
N SER A 106 -12.27 17.54 26.02
CA SER A 106 -12.61 18.87 26.54
C SER A 106 -11.76 19.13 27.79
N GLY A 107 -10.84 20.10 27.67
CA GLY A 107 -9.82 20.36 28.67
C GLY A 107 -10.43 20.82 30.01
N GLY A 108 -10.36 19.95 31.01
CA GLY A 108 -10.71 20.28 32.40
C GLY A 108 -10.79 19.05 33.32
N SER A 109 -11.19 17.90 32.78
CA SER A 109 -11.18 16.60 33.48
C SER A 109 -10.90 15.49 32.48
N SER A 110 -10.14 14.48 32.88
CA SER A 110 -9.84 13.29 32.06
C SER A 110 -11.09 12.55 31.57
N ASP A 111 -12.23 12.82 32.19
CA ASP A 111 -13.44 12.00 32.08
C ASP A 111 -14.52 12.64 31.19
N ASP A 112 -14.36 13.89 30.72
CA ASP A 112 -15.31 14.55 29.81
C ASP A 112 -14.73 14.68 28.40
N TYR A 113 -14.72 13.56 27.68
CA TYR A 113 -14.43 13.51 26.25
C TYR A 113 -15.69 13.16 25.47
N SER A 114 -15.86 13.79 24.31
CA SER A 114 -16.99 13.52 23.42
C SER A 114 -16.46 13.25 22.03
N ILE A 115 -16.31 11.96 21.74
CA ILE A 115 -15.76 11.44 20.49
C ILE A 115 -16.89 10.72 19.76
N MET A 116 -16.96 10.85 18.44
CA MET A 116 -17.81 10.06 17.56
C MET A 116 -16.93 9.33 16.56
N ASP A 117 -17.06 8.01 16.51
CA ASP A 117 -16.35 7.16 15.57
C ASP A 117 -17.27 6.83 14.40
N TYR A 118 -16.77 6.98 13.18
CA TYR A 118 -17.54 6.74 11.99
C TYR A 118 -16.67 6.38 10.79
N LYS A 119 -17.29 5.73 9.81
CA LYS A 119 -16.72 5.50 8.49
C LYS A 119 -17.27 6.51 7.51
N LEU A 120 -16.41 7.03 6.65
CA LEU A 120 -16.80 7.91 5.57
C LEU A 120 -16.39 7.28 4.24
N GLY A 121 -17.38 6.95 3.40
CA GLY A 121 -17.19 6.38 2.07
C GLY A 121 -17.43 7.43 0.99
N PHE A 122 -16.53 7.54 0.04
CA PHE A 122 -16.67 8.38 -1.15
C PHE A 122 -16.95 7.46 -2.32
N VAL A 123 -18.21 7.39 -2.73
CA VAL A 123 -18.68 6.48 -3.77
C VAL A 123 -19.00 7.25 -5.04
N LYS A 124 -18.69 6.67 -6.20
CA LYS A 124 -19.05 7.26 -7.49
C LYS A 124 -20.50 6.93 -7.82
N GLY A 125 -21.37 7.92 -7.68
CA GLY A 125 -22.79 7.80 -8.01
C GLY A 125 -23.07 7.84 -9.52
N GLN A 126 -24.35 7.86 -9.86
CA GLN A 126 -24.80 8.02 -11.24
C GLN A 126 -24.32 9.39 -11.78
N ALA A 127 -23.85 9.42 -13.03
CA ALA A 127 -23.22 10.58 -13.67
C ALA A 127 -21.84 11.00 -13.12
N GLN A 128 -21.06 10.08 -12.52
CA GLN A 128 -19.69 10.33 -12.02
C GLN A 128 -19.60 11.36 -10.87
N VAL A 129 -20.74 11.73 -10.29
CA VAL A 129 -20.80 12.62 -9.12
C VAL A 129 -20.43 11.82 -7.87
N THR A 130 -19.54 12.38 -7.04
CA THR A 130 -19.14 11.74 -5.78
C THR A 130 -20.22 11.96 -4.72
N GLU A 131 -20.80 10.85 -4.23
CA GLU A 131 -21.68 10.81 -3.07
C GLU A 131 -20.87 10.41 -1.83
N VAL A 132 -21.27 10.91 -0.67
CA VAL A 132 -20.64 10.59 0.60
C VAL A 132 -21.58 9.71 1.41
N ILE A 133 -21.07 8.59 1.89
CA ILE A 133 -21.74 7.67 2.81
C ILE A 133 -21.12 7.85 4.19
N TYR A 134 -21.96 8.18 5.17
CA TYR A 134 -21.60 8.21 6.58
C TYR A 134 -22.17 6.97 7.27
N ALA A 135 -21.32 6.23 7.99
CA ALA A 135 -21.76 5.09 8.80
C ALA A 135 -21.20 5.19 10.23
N PRO A 136 -22.04 5.41 11.26
CA PRO A 136 -21.58 5.53 12.64
C PRO A 136 -21.09 4.18 13.19
N VAL A 137 -19.99 4.20 13.94
CA VAL A 137 -19.37 3.01 14.54
C VAL A 137 -19.64 3.02 16.05
N LEU A 138 -20.80 2.49 16.44
CA LEU A 138 -21.28 2.53 17.83
C LEU A 138 -20.90 1.29 18.66
N LYS A 139 -20.46 0.19 18.01
CA LYS A 139 -20.24 -1.11 18.67
C LYS A 139 -19.15 -1.10 19.75
N GLN A 140 -18.23 -0.13 19.70
CA GLN A 140 -17.09 -0.05 20.62
C GLN A 140 -17.34 0.93 21.78
N ARG A 141 -18.53 1.54 21.86
CA ARG A 141 -18.85 2.59 22.83
C ARG A 141 -19.60 2.02 24.03
N SER A 142 -19.32 2.55 25.21
CA SER A 142 -20.05 2.19 26.42
C SER A 142 -21.48 2.76 26.40
N THR A 143 -22.37 2.20 27.20
CA THR A 143 -23.74 2.72 27.34
C THR A 143 -23.79 4.16 27.86
N GLU A 144 -22.84 4.52 28.72
CA GLU A 144 -22.72 5.87 29.27
C GLU A 144 -22.29 6.89 28.21
N GLU A 145 -21.32 6.51 27.37
CA GLU A 145 -20.89 7.34 26.24
C GLU A 145 -22.01 7.52 25.23
N LEU A 146 -22.74 6.45 24.90
CA LEU A 146 -23.86 6.52 23.97
C LEU A 146 -24.97 7.43 24.50
N TYR A 147 -25.30 7.36 25.79
CA TYR A 147 -26.28 8.26 26.40
C TYR A 147 -25.81 9.73 26.33
N SER A 148 -24.53 9.98 26.61
CA SER A 148 -23.93 11.32 26.48
C SER A 148 -24.02 11.83 25.04
N LEU A 149 -23.65 11.00 24.06
CA LEU A 149 -23.73 11.33 22.64
C LEU A 149 -25.17 11.60 22.19
N GLN A 150 -26.14 10.79 22.61
CA GLN A 150 -27.56 10.97 22.28
C GLN A 150 -28.13 12.29 22.82
N SER A 151 -27.62 12.78 23.96
CA SER A 151 -28.00 14.09 24.49
C SER A 151 -27.44 15.28 23.70
N LYS A 152 -26.38 15.06 22.91
CA LYS A 152 -25.64 16.11 22.20
C LYS A 152 -25.90 16.13 20.69
N LEU A 153 -25.95 14.96 20.07
CA LEU A 153 -26.06 14.74 18.64
C LEU A 153 -27.52 14.54 18.21
N PRO A 154 -27.94 15.08 17.06
CA PRO A 154 -29.21 14.74 16.44
C PRO A 154 -29.35 13.24 16.15
N GLU A 155 -30.58 12.71 16.22
CA GLU A 155 -30.90 11.29 16.03
C GLU A 155 -30.37 10.70 14.71
N TYR A 156 -30.43 11.47 13.62
CA TYR A 156 -29.97 11.01 12.30
C TYR A 156 -28.45 10.70 12.25
N LEU A 157 -27.64 11.20 13.20
CA LEU A 157 -26.21 10.87 13.27
C LEU A 157 -25.95 9.47 13.87
N PHE A 158 -26.98 8.77 14.34
CA PHE A 158 -26.89 7.39 14.77
C PHE A 158 -27.30 6.40 13.68
N GLU A 159 -27.64 6.90 12.49
CA GLU A 159 -28.01 6.11 11.32
C GLU A 159 -27.00 6.28 10.18
N THR A 160 -27.08 5.40 9.18
CA THR A 160 -26.27 5.53 7.96
C THR A 160 -26.90 6.58 7.05
N LEU A 161 -26.09 7.55 6.61
CA LEU A 161 -26.56 8.67 5.79
C LEU A 161 -25.86 8.67 4.43
N SER A 162 -26.55 9.18 3.43
CA SER A 162 -25.99 9.49 2.13
C SER A 162 -26.27 10.95 1.78
N PHE A 163 -25.25 11.67 1.36
CA PHE A 163 -25.35 13.09 0.99
C PHE A 163 -24.25 13.50 0.01
N PRO A 164 -24.47 14.55 -0.80
CA PRO A 164 -23.50 14.97 -1.81
C PRO A 164 -22.23 15.53 -1.19
N LEU A 165 -21.09 15.38 -1.87
CA LEU A 165 -19.78 15.87 -1.43
C LEU A 165 -19.78 17.36 -1.03
N SER A 166 -20.58 18.19 -1.70
CA SER A 166 -20.73 19.62 -1.39
C SER A 166 -21.21 19.90 0.04
N SER A 167 -21.90 18.95 0.67
CA SER A 167 -22.46 19.07 2.02
C SER A 167 -21.52 18.56 3.12
N LEU A 168 -20.36 17.97 2.75
CA LEU A 168 -19.43 17.35 3.72
C LEU A 168 -18.92 18.33 4.78
N ASN A 169 -18.63 19.59 4.40
CA ASN A 169 -18.20 20.59 5.37
C ASN A 169 -19.32 20.96 6.35
N GLN A 170 -20.57 21.02 5.88
CA GLN A 170 -21.72 21.28 6.75
C GLN A 170 -21.93 20.12 7.73
N PHE A 171 -21.77 18.89 7.25
CA PHE A 171 -21.80 17.67 8.06
C PHE A 171 -20.72 17.68 9.15
N TYR A 172 -19.47 17.91 8.78
CA TYR A 172 -18.34 18.05 9.72
C TYR A 172 -18.62 19.09 10.81
N ASN A 173 -19.07 20.29 10.41
CA ASN A 173 -19.38 21.37 11.34
C ASN A 173 -20.55 21.03 12.27
N LYS A 174 -21.54 20.26 11.79
CA LYS A 174 -22.68 19.83 12.60
C LYS A 174 -22.24 18.85 13.69
N ILE A 175 -21.37 17.88 13.36
CA ILE A 175 -20.76 16.98 14.35
C ILE A 175 -19.93 17.79 15.35
N ALA A 176 -19.02 18.64 14.87
CA ALA A 176 -18.12 19.42 15.73
C ALA A 176 -18.90 20.28 16.73
N LYS A 177 -19.91 21.04 16.26
CA LYS A 177 -20.76 21.87 17.12
C LYS A 177 -21.56 21.04 18.13
N SER A 178 -22.01 19.85 17.74
CA SER A 178 -22.80 18.98 18.61
C SER A 178 -21.94 18.35 19.70
N LEU A 179 -20.75 17.84 19.37
CA LEU A 179 -19.81 17.27 20.34
C LEU A 179 -19.31 18.30 21.37
N ASN A 180 -19.19 19.57 20.98
CA ASN A 180 -18.80 20.67 21.86
C ASN A 180 -19.93 21.21 22.75
N LYS A 181 -21.17 20.71 22.63
CA LYS A 181 -22.24 21.09 23.55
C LYS A 181 -21.94 20.56 24.95
N LYS A 182 -22.19 21.38 25.97
CA LYS A 182 -22.26 20.90 27.35
C LYS A 182 -23.46 19.96 27.47
N ARG A 183 -23.33 18.91 28.27
CA ARG A 183 -24.43 17.98 28.56
C ARG A 183 -25.61 18.80 29.08
N GLU A 184 -26.73 18.78 28.36
CA GLU A 184 -27.97 19.32 28.88
C GLU A 184 -28.33 18.46 30.09
N LYS A 185 -28.29 19.05 31.30
CA LYS A 185 -28.91 18.42 32.46
C LYS A 185 -30.39 18.36 32.13
N LYS A 186 -30.93 17.17 31.87
CA LYS A 186 -32.37 16.96 31.97
C LYS A 186 -32.69 17.22 33.44
N ASP A 187 -33.42 18.30 33.71
CA ASP A 187 -34.00 18.54 35.02
C ASP A 187 -34.81 17.30 35.40
N GLU A 188 -34.36 16.60 36.43
CA GLU A 188 -35.17 15.65 37.18
C GLU A 188 -36.32 16.46 37.80
N THR A 189 -37.40 16.59 37.04
CA THR A 189 -38.68 17.06 37.55
C THR A 189 -39.47 15.82 37.95
N GLU A 190 -39.29 15.41 39.22
CA GLU A 190 -40.32 14.73 40.00
C GLU A 190 -41.01 15.74 40.91
#